data_AF-A0A1X7F7W9-F1
#
_entry.id   AF-A0A1X7F7W9-F1
#
_cell.length_a   1.000
_cell.length_b   1.000
_cell.length_c   1.000
_cell.angle_alpha   90.00
_cell.angle_beta   90.00
_cell.angle_gamma   90.00
#
_symmetry.space_group_name_H-M   'P 1'
#
loop_
_entity.id
_entity.type
_entity.pdbx_description
1 polymer ?
#
loop_
_entity_poly.entity_id
_entity_poly.type
_entity_poly.pdbx_seq_one_letter_code
_entity_poly.pdbx_strand_id
1 'polypeptide(L)'
;MNGEPEASSPATTAATATTTAARTPTYDQEGQRGDGVAARSAADEAASGQVSSKVLEIDFTTHVSMRYHAKRRAWFDMLHRMSMVVAAIGGSAALASLAGDQSTAAKWITLAVAIAGAFDIAFGPSERARKADALYKQFCDLAADIASCPSPTEEDARKWLARRLKIEAEEPAIIDTLNVICHNTEAEARGYGPETCYHVSLIQQIFSHICTLPPYKFEPRKSP
;
A
#
# COMPACT_ATOMS: atom_id res chain seq x y z
N MET A 1 -28.51 -58.12 -30.18
CA MET A 1 -27.40 -58.98 -29.71
C MET A 1 -26.82 -58.29 -28.49
N ASN A 2 -27.38 -58.63 -27.33
CA ASN A 2 -26.79 -59.51 -26.31
C ASN A 2 -25.99 -58.64 -25.34
N GLY A 3 -26.26 -58.52 -24.04
CA GLY A 3 -27.19 -59.17 -23.12
C GLY A 3 -26.70 -58.83 -21.72
N GLU A 4 -27.60 -58.51 -20.79
CA GLU A 4 -27.31 -58.56 -19.35
C GLU A 4 -27.03 -60.03 -18.93
N PRO A 5 -26.49 -60.30 -17.73
CA PRO A 5 -27.39 -60.37 -16.57
C PRO A 5 -26.80 -59.96 -15.21
N GLU A 6 -27.76 -59.66 -14.31
CA GLU A 6 -27.72 -59.63 -12.85
C GLU A 6 -27.10 -60.88 -12.18
N ALA A 7 -26.66 -60.72 -10.92
CA ALA A 7 -26.97 -61.62 -9.78
C ALA A 7 -26.27 -61.05 -8.51
N SER A 8 -27.00 -60.58 -7.50
CA SER A 8 -27.69 -61.34 -6.43
C SER A 8 -26.83 -61.60 -5.18
N SER A 9 -27.38 -61.14 -4.05
CA SER A 9 -27.04 -61.46 -2.65
C SER A 9 -27.05 -62.98 -2.36
N PRO A 10 -26.50 -63.48 -1.22
CA PRO A 10 -27.29 -63.54 0.03
C PRO A 10 -26.53 -63.52 1.40
N ALA A 11 -27.21 -62.95 2.40
CA ALA A 11 -27.57 -63.45 3.75
C ALA A 11 -26.61 -64.21 4.72
N THR A 12 -26.80 -63.83 6.01
CA THR A 12 -26.79 -64.65 7.25
C THR A 12 -25.47 -64.82 8.02
N THR A 13 -25.42 -64.34 9.27
CA THR A 13 -25.43 -65.15 10.52
C THR A 13 -25.44 -64.26 11.77
N ALA A 14 -26.37 -64.52 12.68
CA ALA A 14 -26.48 -63.92 14.01
C ALA A 14 -25.48 -64.54 14.99
N ALA A 15 -24.95 -63.74 15.93
CA ALA A 15 -24.30 -64.25 17.13
C ALA A 15 -24.63 -63.34 18.33
N THR A 16 -25.29 -63.94 19.31
CA THR A 16 -25.62 -63.41 20.64
C THR A 16 -24.43 -63.55 21.57
N ALA A 17 -24.06 -62.51 22.32
CA ALA A 17 -23.28 -62.63 23.56
C ALA A 17 -23.55 -61.45 24.54
N THR A 18 -24.42 -61.73 25.50
CA THR A 18 -24.37 -61.46 26.95
C THR A 18 -23.37 -60.43 27.51
N THR A 19 -23.95 -59.40 28.15
CA THR A 19 -23.63 -58.81 29.47
C THR A 19 -22.18 -58.54 29.87
N THR A 20 -21.84 -57.26 30.01
CA THR A 20 -21.15 -56.71 31.19
C THR A 20 -21.50 -55.22 31.32
N ALA A 21 -22.31 -54.90 32.33
CA ALA A 21 -22.61 -53.53 32.71
C ALA A 21 -21.38 -52.91 33.39
N ALA A 22 -20.61 -52.13 32.64
CA ALA A 22 -19.58 -51.26 33.20
C ALA A 22 -20.27 -50.00 33.75
N ARG A 23 -20.22 -49.87 35.07
CA ARG A 23 -20.66 -48.72 35.85
C ARG A 23 -19.76 -47.53 35.53
N THR A 24 -20.19 -46.62 34.67
CA THR A 24 -19.51 -45.34 34.45
C THR A 24 -19.67 -44.50 35.72
N PRO A 25 -18.59 -43.99 36.33
CA PRO A 25 -18.72 -42.98 37.37
C PRO A 25 -19.29 -41.71 36.71
N THR A 26 -20.47 -41.30 37.14
CA THR A 26 -21.02 -39.97 36.90
C THR A 26 -20.05 -38.98 37.54
N TYR A 27 -19.16 -38.39 36.74
CA TYR A 27 -18.42 -37.20 37.16
C TYR A 27 -19.39 -36.03 37.07
N ASP A 28 -19.58 -35.34 38.19
CA ASP A 28 -20.32 -34.10 38.31
C ASP A 28 -19.78 -33.06 37.30
N GLN A 29 -20.50 -32.89 36.20
CA GLN A 29 -20.17 -31.97 35.10
C GLN A 29 -20.83 -30.60 35.28
N GLU A 30 -21.12 -30.18 36.50
CA GLU A 30 -21.85 -28.92 36.75
C GLU A 30 -20.92 -27.73 37.09
N GLY A 31 -19.64 -27.97 37.38
CA GLY A 31 -18.68 -26.92 37.74
C GLY A 31 -17.79 -26.36 36.61
N GLN A 32 -17.61 -27.10 35.49
CA GLN A 32 -16.62 -26.74 34.44
C GLN A 32 -17.22 -26.01 33.22
N ARG A 33 -18.54 -25.81 33.17
CA ARG A 33 -19.20 -25.16 32.02
C ARG A 33 -19.01 -23.63 31.99
N GLY A 34 -18.81 -22.97 33.12
CA GLY A 34 -18.64 -21.52 33.19
C GLY A 34 -17.25 -21.05 32.75
N ASP A 35 -16.20 -21.70 33.26
CA ASP A 35 -14.81 -21.29 33.05
C ASP A 35 -14.36 -21.44 31.59
N GLY A 36 -14.83 -22.49 30.90
CA GLY A 36 -14.53 -22.73 29.49
C GLY A 36 -15.21 -21.73 28.54
N VAL A 37 -16.38 -21.18 28.90
CA VAL A 37 -17.09 -20.18 28.09
C VAL A 37 -16.45 -18.80 28.26
N ALA A 38 -16.06 -18.43 29.48
CA ALA A 38 -15.33 -17.19 29.74
C ALA A 38 -13.95 -17.18 29.07
N ALA A 39 -13.20 -18.29 29.13
CA ALA A 39 -11.90 -18.41 28.48
C ALA A 39 -11.99 -18.36 26.95
N ARG A 40 -13.03 -18.97 26.34
CA ARG A 40 -13.30 -18.88 24.90
C ARG A 40 -13.68 -17.45 24.49
N SER A 41 -14.56 -16.80 25.25
CA SER A 41 -14.94 -15.40 25.00
C SER A 41 -13.74 -14.45 25.03
N ALA A 42 -12.83 -14.62 26.00
CA ALA A 42 -11.62 -13.80 26.09
C ALA A 42 -10.65 -14.05 24.93
N ALA A 43 -10.53 -15.30 24.46
CA ALA A 43 -9.72 -15.65 23.31
C ALA A 43 -10.29 -15.09 21.99
N ASP A 44 -11.61 -15.16 21.81
CA ASP A 44 -12.30 -14.61 20.65
C ASP A 44 -12.19 -13.07 20.61
N GLU A 45 -12.30 -12.40 21.76
CA GLU A 45 -12.12 -10.95 21.89
C GLU A 45 -10.68 -10.54 21.56
N ALA A 46 -9.68 -11.25 22.08
CA ALA A 46 -8.27 -11.01 21.76
C ALA A 46 -7.97 -11.22 20.26
N ALA A 47 -8.52 -12.27 19.65
CA ALA A 47 -8.37 -12.54 18.22
C ALA A 47 -9.01 -11.43 17.37
N SER A 48 -10.22 -10.98 17.75
CA SER A 48 -10.90 -9.87 17.07
C SER A 48 -10.11 -8.55 17.15
N GLY A 49 -9.52 -8.25 18.32
CA GLY A 49 -8.67 -7.09 18.52
C GLY A 49 -7.40 -7.15 17.68
N GLN A 50 -6.79 -8.33 17.55
CA GLN A 50 -5.61 -8.52 16.70
C GLN A 50 -5.93 -8.31 15.21
N VAL A 51 -7.07 -8.81 14.73
CA VAL A 51 -7.52 -8.58 13.35
C VAL A 51 -7.74 -7.09 13.10
N SER A 52 -8.43 -6.40 14.02
CA SER A 52 -8.65 -4.95 13.93
C SER A 52 -7.33 -4.18 13.83
N SER A 53 -6.35 -4.49 14.68
CA SER A 53 -5.03 -3.84 14.64
C SER A 53 -4.30 -4.04 13.31
N LYS A 54 -4.30 -5.27 12.76
CA LYS A 54 -3.68 -5.56 11.46
C LYS A 54 -4.33 -4.76 10.33
N VAL A 55 -5.66 -4.68 10.33
CA VAL A 55 -6.41 -3.95 9.31
C VAL A 55 -6.12 -2.45 9.40
N LEU A 56 -6.08 -1.88 10.60
CA LEU A 56 -5.73 -0.47 10.81
C LEU A 56 -4.31 -0.15 10.31
N GLU A 57 -3.35 -1.05 10.53
CA GLU A 57 -1.98 -0.90 10.03
C GLU A 57 -1.92 -0.95 8.50
N ILE A 58 -2.59 -1.92 7.88
CA ILE A 58 -2.63 -2.05 6.42
C ILE A 58 -3.30 -0.83 5.79
N ASP A 59 -4.41 -0.37 6.37
CA ASP A 59 -5.12 0.82 5.93
C ASP A 59 -4.25 2.08 6.03
N PHE A 60 -3.61 2.30 7.19
CA PHE A 60 -2.71 3.42 7.41
C PHE A 60 -1.57 3.45 6.39
N THR A 61 -0.86 2.34 6.26
CA THR A 61 0.28 2.23 5.35
C THR A 61 -0.13 2.35 3.88
N THR A 62 -1.31 1.83 3.51
CA THR A 62 -1.90 2.02 2.17
C THR A 62 -2.11 3.51 1.87
N HIS A 63 -2.68 4.26 2.81
CA HIS A 63 -2.88 5.70 2.66
C HIS A 63 -1.57 6.49 2.58
N VAL A 64 -0.53 6.07 3.31
CA VAL A 64 0.82 6.65 3.17
C VAL A 64 1.35 6.44 1.75
N SER A 65 1.27 5.22 1.21
CA SER A 65 1.67 4.92 -0.17
C SER A 65 0.85 5.70 -1.21
N MET A 66 -0.46 5.87 -1.01
CA MET A 66 -1.29 6.73 -1.87
C MET A 66 -0.74 8.15 -1.94
N ARG A 67 -0.50 8.78 -0.78
CA ARG A 67 0.04 10.16 -0.72
C ARG A 67 1.43 10.25 -1.34
N TYR A 68 2.27 9.25 -1.12
CA TYR A 68 3.60 9.18 -1.70
C TYR A 68 3.55 9.20 -3.22
N HIS A 69 2.76 8.31 -3.84
CA HIS A 69 2.66 8.22 -5.30
C HIS A 69 1.94 9.43 -5.91
N ALA A 70 0.95 10.01 -5.22
CA ALA A 70 0.32 11.26 -5.64
C ALA A 70 1.34 12.42 -5.70
N LYS A 71 2.19 12.55 -4.69
CA LYS A 71 3.27 13.56 -4.65
C LYS A 71 4.34 13.29 -5.72
N ARG A 72 4.73 12.03 -5.94
CA ARG A 72 5.67 11.64 -7.00
C ARG A 72 5.11 11.95 -8.39
N ARG A 73 3.84 11.65 -8.63
CA ARG A 73 3.12 12.00 -9.87
C ARG A 73 3.18 13.51 -10.12
N ALA A 74 2.79 14.32 -9.14
CA ALA A 74 2.77 15.77 -9.27
C ALA A 74 4.16 16.36 -9.57
N TRP A 75 5.20 15.85 -8.90
CA TRP A 75 6.58 16.27 -9.14
C TRP A 75 7.05 16.00 -10.57
N PHE A 76 6.84 14.78 -11.07
CA PHE A 76 7.25 14.43 -12.43
C PHE A 76 6.44 15.16 -13.50
N ASP A 77 5.13 15.37 -13.27
CA ASP A 77 4.29 16.17 -14.16
C ASP A 77 4.77 17.63 -14.21
N MET A 78 5.14 18.20 -13.06
CA MET A 78 5.72 19.53 -13.00
C MET A 78 7.03 19.62 -13.81
N LEU A 79 7.95 18.68 -13.65
CA LEU A 79 9.21 18.66 -14.41
C LEU A 79 8.97 18.61 -15.93
N HIS A 80 8.07 17.74 -16.39
CA HIS A 80 7.72 17.64 -17.80
C HIS A 80 7.12 18.96 -18.34
N ARG A 81 6.17 19.54 -17.60
CA ARG A 81 5.55 20.82 -17.98
C ARG A 81 6.56 21.96 -18.04
N MET A 82 7.54 22.00 -17.13
CA MET A 82 8.62 23.00 -17.18
C MET A 82 9.48 22.82 -18.42
N SER A 83 9.84 21.58 -18.79
CA SER A 83 10.56 21.30 -20.04
C SER A 83 9.78 21.80 -21.26
N MET A 84 8.46 21.58 -21.30
CA MET A 84 7.60 22.06 -22.38
C MET A 84 7.52 23.59 -22.46
N VAL A 85 7.46 24.28 -21.31
CA VAL A 85 7.49 25.75 -21.27
C VAL A 85 8.82 26.28 -21.82
N VAL A 86 9.95 25.70 -21.39
CA VAL A 86 11.27 26.09 -21.89
C VAL A 86 11.33 25.88 -23.41
N ALA A 87 10.89 24.72 -23.90
CA ALA A 87 10.84 24.41 -25.32
C ALA A 87 9.98 25.39 -26.12
N ALA A 88 8.80 25.77 -25.61
CA ALA A 88 7.92 26.73 -26.25
C ALA A 88 8.58 28.11 -26.35
N ILE A 89 9.13 28.62 -25.24
CA ILE A 89 9.80 29.93 -25.19
C ILE A 89 10.98 29.96 -26.17
N GLY A 90 11.83 28.94 -26.16
CA GLY A 90 12.99 28.96 -27.03
C GLY A 90 12.71 28.59 -28.49
N GLY A 91 11.65 27.84 -28.78
CA GLY A 91 11.13 27.71 -30.14
C GLY A 91 10.69 29.07 -30.70
N SER A 92 9.96 29.87 -29.90
CA SER A 92 9.59 31.24 -30.27
C SER A 92 10.80 32.17 -30.42
N ALA A 93 11.78 32.07 -29.50
CA ALA A 93 13.01 32.87 -29.58
C ALA A 93 13.86 32.52 -30.81
N ALA A 94 13.94 31.24 -31.18
CA ALA A 94 14.64 30.79 -32.37
C ALA A 94 14.00 31.37 -33.65
N LEU A 95 12.67 31.39 -33.74
CA LEU A 95 11.96 32.00 -34.86
C LEU A 95 12.14 33.53 -34.91
N ALA A 96 12.04 34.23 -33.78
CA ALA A 96 12.28 35.68 -33.71
C ALA A 96 13.71 36.04 -34.16
N SER A 97 14.67 35.16 -33.86
CA SER A 97 16.07 35.31 -34.24
C SER A 97 16.36 35.07 -35.72
N LEU A 98 15.46 34.41 -36.45
CA LEU A 98 15.52 34.33 -37.91
C LEU A 98 15.04 35.62 -38.57
N ALA A 99 14.18 36.40 -37.89
CA ALA A 99 13.60 37.64 -38.39
C ALA A 99 14.40 38.90 -37.99
N GLY A 100 15.43 38.76 -37.15
CA GLY A 100 16.23 39.88 -36.62
C GLY A 100 17.68 39.47 -36.34
N ASP A 101 18.45 40.37 -35.74
CA ASP A 101 19.85 40.09 -35.42
C ASP A 101 19.98 39.15 -34.21
N GLN A 102 20.96 38.25 -34.25
CA GLN A 102 21.11 37.15 -33.32
C GLN A 102 21.62 37.63 -31.95
N SER A 103 20.69 38.07 -31.09
CA SER A 103 21.04 38.51 -29.74
C SER A 103 21.73 37.40 -28.94
N THR A 104 22.69 37.77 -28.09
CA THR A 104 23.34 36.82 -27.16
C THR A 104 22.32 36.07 -26.29
N ALA A 105 21.19 36.71 -25.96
CA ALA A 105 20.10 36.08 -25.21
C ALA A 105 19.45 34.91 -25.98
N ALA A 106 19.24 35.05 -27.29
CA ALA A 106 18.67 33.99 -28.12
C ALA A 106 19.54 32.73 -28.16
N LYS A 107 20.87 32.90 -28.17
CA LYS A 107 21.84 31.78 -28.12
C LYS A 107 21.70 30.99 -26.81
N TRP A 108 21.64 31.68 -25.67
CA TRP A 108 21.45 31.04 -24.36
C TRP A 108 20.08 30.35 -24.23
N ILE A 109 19.03 30.97 -24.75
CA ILE A 109 17.68 30.39 -24.75
C ILE A 109 17.64 29.10 -25.59
N THR A 110 18.27 29.12 -26.77
CA THR A 110 18.32 27.94 -27.66
C THR A 110 19.09 26.79 -27.01
N LEU A 111 20.21 27.09 -26.34
CA LEU A 111 20.95 26.11 -25.55
C LEU A 111 20.11 25.54 -24.40
N ALA A 112 19.36 26.38 -23.68
CA ALA A 112 18.47 25.94 -22.61
C ALA A 112 17.37 25.00 -23.13
N VAL A 113 16.80 25.27 -24.31
CA VAL A 113 15.86 24.35 -24.97
C VAL A 113 16.49 23.01 -25.29
N ALA A 114 17.70 23.01 -25.87
CA ALA A 114 18.39 21.77 -26.21
C ALA A 114 18.64 20.92 -24.95
N ILE A 115 19.08 21.54 -23.85
CA ILE A 115 19.29 20.85 -22.56
C ILE A 115 17.98 20.34 -21.98
N ALA A 116 16.92 21.15 -21.97
CA ALA A 116 15.61 20.75 -21.44
C ALA A 116 15.00 19.58 -22.24
N GLY A 117 15.11 19.61 -23.58
CA GLY A 117 14.68 18.52 -24.45
C GLY A 117 15.49 17.24 -24.21
N ALA A 118 16.82 17.34 -24.11
CA ALA A 118 17.67 16.21 -23.78
C ALA A 118 17.34 15.61 -22.40
N PHE A 119 17.06 16.46 -21.41
CA PHE A 119 16.62 16.03 -20.07
C PHE A 119 15.28 15.29 -20.11
N ASP A 120 14.28 15.83 -20.81
CA ASP A 120 12.96 15.20 -20.90
C ASP A 120 13.04 13.82 -21.56
N ILE A 121 13.87 13.68 -22.60
CA ILE A 121 14.14 12.40 -23.28
C ILE A 121 14.89 11.44 -22.35
N ALA A 122 15.98 11.88 -21.73
CA ALA A 122 16.87 11.00 -20.96
C ALA A 122 16.22 10.48 -19.67
N PHE A 123 15.47 11.33 -18.96
CA PHE A 123 14.87 10.96 -17.68
C PHE A 123 13.41 10.50 -17.79
N GLY A 124 12.74 10.80 -18.91
CA GLY A 124 11.34 10.47 -19.16
C GLY A 124 10.37 10.87 -18.05
N PRO A 125 10.33 12.15 -17.57
CA PRO A 125 9.48 12.54 -16.45
C PRO A 125 7.99 12.18 -16.68
N SER A 126 7.47 12.38 -17.90
CA SER A 126 6.09 12.02 -18.24
C SER A 126 5.79 10.52 -18.11
N GLU A 127 6.74 9.64 -18.43
CA GLU A 127 6.58 8.19 -18.21
C GLU A 127 6.59 7.85 -16.72
N ARG A 128 7.50 8.46 -15.95
CA ARG A 128 7.56 8.28 -14.50
C ARG A 128 6.30 8.79 -13.80
N ALA A 129 5.73 9.90 -14.26
CA ALA A 129 4.45 10.42 -13.77
C ALA A 129 3.31 9.43 -14.00
N ARG A 130 3.25 8.80 -15.18
CA ARG A 130 2.26 7.75 -15.50
C ARG A 130 2.42 6.50 -14.65
N LYS A 131 3.66 6.05 -14.40
CA LYS A 131 3.92 4.92 -13.49
C LYS A 131 3.47 5.23 -12.06
N ALA A 132 3.80 6.41 -11.55
CA ALA A 132 3.33 6.87 -10.23
C ALA A 132 1.80 6.98 -10.18
N ASP A 133 1.14 7.44 -11.25
CA ASP A 133 -0.32 7.48 -11.35
C ASP A 133 -0.95 6.08 -11.33
N ALA A 134 -0.35 5.12 -12.03
CA ALA A 134 -0.82 3.74 -12.02
C ALA A 134 -0.74 3.13 -10.61
N LEU A 135 0.39 3.29 -9.91
CA LEU A 135 0.55 2.84 -8.53
C LEU A 135 -0.45 3.53 -7.60
N TYR A 136 -0.61 4.85 -7.72
CA TYR A 136 -1.59 5.61 -6.96
C TYR A 136 -3.01 5.05 -7.10
N LYS A 137 -3.44 4.74 -8.33
CA LYS A 137 -4.75 4.11 -8.59
C LYS A 137 -4.86 2.73 -7.96
N GLN A 138 -3.83 1.88 -8.09
CA GLN A 138 -3.82 0.55 -7.48
C GLN A 138 -3.98 0.62 -5.96
N PHE A 139 -3.34 1.59 -5.28
CA PHE A 139 -3.53 1.80 -3.85
C PHE A 139 -4.89 2.42 -3.50
N CYS A 140 -5.45 3.32 -4.32
CA CYS A 140 -6.81 3.82 -4.13
C CYS A 140 -7.83 2.68 -4.18
N ASP A 141 -7.66 1.76 -5.14
CA ASP A 141 -8.53 0.59 -5.27
C ASP A 141 -8.38 -0.36 -4.07
N LEU A 142 -7.17 -0.52 -3.52
CA LEU A 142 -6.94 -1.28 -2.29
C LEU A 142 -7.61 -0.61 -1.08
N ALA A 143 -7.49 0.71 -0.93
CA ALA A 143 -8.13 1.46 0.15
C ALA A 143 -9.67 1.39 0.06
N ALA A 144 -10.23 1.49 -1.15
CA ALA A 144 -11.65 1.33 -1.38
C ALA A 144 -12.15 -0.07 -0.98
N ASP A 145 -11.40 -1.12 -1.34
CA ASP A 145 -11.71 -2.49 -0.93
C ASP A 145 -11.72 -2.64 0.59
N ILE A 146 -10.72 -2.08 1.29
CA ILE A 146 -10.64 -2.12 2.76
C ILE A 146 -11.85 -1.40 3.37
N ALA A 147 -12.12 -0.17 2.91
CA ALA A 147 -13.23 0.65 3.41
C ALA A 147 -14.62 0.02 3.16
N SER A 148 -14.75 -0.80 2.11
CA SER A 148 -16.00 -1.49 1.78
C SER A 148 -16.35 -2.66 2.71
N CYS A 149 -15.42 -3.09 3.57
CA CYS A 149 -15.58 -4.24 4.46
C CYS A 149 -15.69 -3.80 5.93
N PRO A 150 -16.92 -3.60 6.47
CA PRO A 150 -17.12 -3.09 7.82
C PRO A 150 -16.79 -4.09 8.94
N SER A 151 -16.66 -5.38 8.62
CA SER A 151 -16.35 -6.44 9.58
C SER A 151 -15.31 -7.40 9.01
N PRO A 152 -14.04 -6.95 8.94
CA PRO A 152 -12.98 -7.70 8.28
C PRO A 152 -12.63 -8.96 9.06
N THR A 153 -12.41 -10.05 8.32
CA THR A 153 -11.89 -11.31 8.85
C THR A 153 -10.36 -11.37 8.76
N GLU A 154 -9.73 -12.35 9.41
CA GLU A 154 -8.29 -12.58 9.23
C GLU A 154 -7.94 -12.99 7.78
N GLU A 155 -8.86 -13.61 7.05
CA GLU A 155 -8.66 -13.90 5.63
C GLU A 155 -8.61 -12.63 4.79
N ASP A 156 -9.49 -11.66 5.08
CA ASP A 156 -9.50 -10.35 4.40
C ASP A 156 -8.20 -9.59 4.66
N ALA A 157 -7.75 -9.56 5.93
CA ALA A 157 -6.47 -8.92 6.29
C ALA A 157 -5.28 -9.55 5.52
N ARG A 158 -5.23 -10.89 5.42
CA ARG A 158 -4.18 -11.58 4.64
C ARG A 158 -4.29 -11.29 3.15
N LYS A 159 -5.51 -11.23 2.61
CA LYS A 159 -5.77 -10.91 1.20
C LYS A 159 -5.31 -9.49 0.86
N TRP A 160 -5.64 -8.51 1.69
CA TRP A 160 -5.22 -7.12 1.50
C TRP A 160 -3.72 -6.96 1.64
N LEU A 161 -3.10 -7.60 2.64
CA LEU A 161 -1.64 -7.61 2.78
C LEU A 161 -0.97 -8.22 1.53
N ALA A 162 -1.46 -9.36 1.05
CA ALA A 162 -0.93 -9.99 -0.15
C ALA A 162 -1.10 -9.11 -1.40
N ARG A 163 -2.23 -8.40 -1.52
CA ARG A 163 -2.45 -7.44 -2.60
C ARG A 163 -1.49 -6.26 -2.49
N ARG A 164 -1.30 -5.70 -1.30
CA ARG A 164 -0.36 -4.62 -1.05
C ARG A 164 1.06 -4.99 -1.44
N LEU A 165 1.55 -6.16 -0.99
CA LEU A 165 2.89 -6.66 -1.34
C LEU A 165 3.09 -6.83 -2.85
N LYS A 166 2.05 -7.19 -3.60
CA LYS A 166 2.11 -7.27 -5.06
C LYS A 166 2.27 -5.89 -5.70
N ILE A 167 1.54 -4.88 -5.19
CA ILE A 167 1.68 -3.49 -5.67
C ILE A 167 3.09 -2.97 -5.34
N GLU A 168 3.58 -3.23 -4.12
CA GLU A 168 4.93 -2.82 -3.68
C GLU A 168 6.05 -3.49 -4.49
N ALA A 169 5.83 -4.70 -4.99
CA ALA A 169 6.80 -5.37 -5.86
C ALA A 169 7.01 -4.66 -7.20
N GLU A 170 6.04 -3.85 -7.65
CA GLU A 170 6.15 -3.03 -8.86
C GLU A 170 6.81 -1.66 -8.58
N GLU A 171 7.05 -1.32 -7.32
CA GLU A 171 7.57 0.00 -6.95
C GLU A 171 9.06 0.16 -7.25
N PRO A 172 9.48 1.30 -7.80
CA PRO A 172 10.88 1.68 -7.81
C PRO A 172 11.34 2.05 -6.40
N ALA A 173 12.66 2.11 -6.19
CA ALA A 173 13.25 2.49 -4.90
C ALA A 173 12.57 3.71 -4.26
N ILE A 174 12.21 3.56 -2.98
CA ILE A 174 11.49 4.55 -2.19
C ILE A 174 12.46 5.65 -1.73
N ILE A 175 11.96 6.89 -1.68
CA ILE A 175 12.67 8.00 -1.04
C ILE A 175 12.15 8.13 0.39
N ASP A 176 12.95 7.70 1.36
CA ASP A 176 12.55 7.62 2.78
C ASP A 176 12.06 8.96 3.32
N THR A 177 12.74 10.06 2.97
CA THR A 177 12.34 11.39 3.41
C THR A 177 10.93 11.74 2.94
N LEU A 178 10.57 11.43 1.69
CA LEU A 178 9.23 11.68 1.18
C LEU A 178 8.21 10.73 1.82
N ASN A 179 8.58 9.47 2.04
CA ASN A 179 7.74 8.50 2.73
C ASN A 179 7.40 8.98 4.15
N VAL A 180 8.38 9.47 4.90
CA VAL A 180 8.18 10.04 6.24
C VAL A 180 7.31 11.29 6.23
N ILE A 181 7.48 12.19 5.25
CA ILE A 181 6.58 13.34 5.09
C ILE A 181 5.14 12.86 4.87
N CYS A 182 4.94 11.82 4.06
CA CYS A 182 3.62 11.23 3.81
C CYS A 182 3.03 10.55 5.05
N HIS A 183 3.86 9.83 5.81
CA HIS A 183 3.51 9.25 7.11
C HIS A 183 3.01 10.32 8.07
N ASN A 184 3.78 11.40 8.26
CA ASN A 184 3.39 12.50 9.13
C ASN A 184 2.08 13.15 8.66
N THR A 185 1.92 13.35 7.35
CA THR A 185 0.69 13.94 6.79
C THR A 185 -0.52 13.05 7.07
N GLU A 186 -0.37 11.73 6.98
CA GLU A 186 -1.45 10.78 7.26
C GLU A 186 -1.73 10.68 8.76
N ALA A 187 -0.69 10.65 9.60
CA ALA A 187 -0.83 10.66 11.05
C ALA A 187 -1.57 11.93 11.53
N GLU A 188 -1.18 13.09 11.02
CA GLU A 188 -1.85 14.37 11.28
C GLU A 188 -3.31 14.35 10.77
N ALA A 189 -3.57 13.76 9.58
CA ALA A 189 -4.92 13.65 9.03
C ALA A 189 -5.85 12.73 9.85
N ARG A 190 -5.31 11.71 10.52
CA ARG A 190 -6.03 10.82 11.44
C ARG A 190 -6.13 11.36 12.86
N GLY A 191 -5.52 12.51 13.15
CA GLY A 191 -5.51 13.11 14.48
C GLY A 191 -4.58 12.42 15.47
N TYR A 192 -3.55 11.70 15.00
CA TYR A 192 -2.53 11.14 15.88
C TYR A 192 -1.65 12.25 16.47
N GLY A 193 -1.16 12.04 17.69
CA GLY A 193 -0.35 13.02 18.41
C GLY A 193 1.06 13.18 17.82
N PRO A 194 1.76 14.26 18.18
CA PRO A 194 3.08 14.58 17.65
C PRO A 194 4.13 13.48 17.88
N GLU A 195 3.96 12.65 18.92
CA GLU A 195 4.82 11.52 19.23
C GLU A 195 4.87 10.44 18.14
N THR A 196 3.82 10.36 17.32
CA THR A 196 3.75 9.43 16.17
C THR A 196 4.36 10.02 14.90
N CYS A 197 4.61 11.33 14.89
CA CYS A 197 5.20 12.04 13.77
C CYS A 197 6.72 12.09 13.92
N TYR A 198 7.43 12.11 12.80
CA TYR A 198 8.87 12.25 12.75
C TYR A 198 9.29 13.70 12.48
N HIS A 199 10.46 14.11 12.97
CA HIS A 199 11.05 15.39 12.63
C HIS A 199 11.70 15.37 11.24
N VAL A 200 11.35 16.32 10.37
CA VAL A 200 11.94 16.49 9.03
C VAL A 200 12.41 17.93 8.86
N SER A 201 13.70 18.13 8.63
CA SER A 201 14.30 19.46 8.45
C SER A 201 13.89 20.12 7.13
N LEU A 202 13.97 21.45 7.05
CA LEU A 202 13.62 22.21 5.83
C LEU A 202 14.46 21.80 4.61
N ILE A 203 15.74 21.52 4.80
CA ILE A 203 16.62 21.05 3.70
C ILE A 203 16.12 19.68 3.21
N GLN A 204 15.80 18.76 4.12
CA GLN A 204 15.22 17.47 3.77
C GLN A 204 13.87 17.61 3.04
N GLN A 205 13.04 18.58 3.42
CA GLN A 205 11.78 18.85 2.72
C GLN A 205 11.99 19.32 1.28
N ILE A 206 12.98 20.19 1.02
CA ILE A 206 13.27 20.68 -0.33
C ILE A 206 13.80 19.55 -1.23
N PHE A 207 14.67 18.69 -0.70
CA PHE A 207 15.29 17.61 -1.46
C PHE A 207 14.48 16.30 -1.47
N SER A 208 13.31 16.26 -0.83
CA SER A 208 12.52 15.03 -0.64
C SER A 208 12.10 14.34 -1.93
N HIS A 209 12.07 15.06 -3.05
CA HIS A 209 11.70 14.51 -4.36
C HIS A 209 12.87 13.98 -5.17
N ILE A 210 14.12 14.23 -4.72
CA ILE A 210 15.34 13.93 -5.47
C ILE A 210 16.13 12.81 -4.77
N CYS A 211 16.36 12.93 -3.46
CA CYS A 211 17.17 11.98 -2.71
C CYS A 211 16.81 11.94 -1.22
N THR A 212 17.14 10.82 -0.55
CA THR A 212 17.13 10.72 0.91
C THR A 212 18.40 11.40 1.44
N LEU A 213 18.25 12.53 2.13
CA LEU A 213 19.35 13.20 2.81
C LEU A 213 19.50 12.70 4.26
N PRO A 214 20.74 12.55 4.78
CA PRO A 214 20.99 12.21 6.18
C PRO A 214 20.29 13.19 7.15
N PRO A 215 19.91 12.75 8.37
CA PRO A 215 20.07 11.41 8.93
C PRO A 215 19.12 10.37 8.33
N TYR A 216 19.60 9.14 8.20
CA TYR A 216 18.82 7.99 7.69
C TYR A 216 17.82 7.44 8.72
N LYS A 217 17.99 7.79 10.00
CA LYS A 217 17.04 7.49 11.08
C LYS A 217 16.36 8.78 11.47
N PHE A 218 15.04 8.81 11.34
CA PHE A 218 14.23 9.96 11.74
C PHE A 218 13.85 9.84 13.21
N GLU A 219 14.05 10.91 13.96
CA GLU A 219 13.67 10.97 15.37
C GLU A 219 12.18 11.33 15.52
N PRO A 220 11.47 10.75 16.50
CA PRO A 220 10.12 11.18 16.85
C PRO A 220 10.09 12.67 17.19
N ARG A 221 9.03 13.36 16.77
CA ARG A 221 8.82 14.77 17.08
C ARG A 221 8.52 14.88 18.57
N LYS A 222 9.30 15.69 19.27
CA LYS A 222 9.05 15.98 20.70
C LYS A 222 7.75 16.77 20.83
N SER A 223 6.91 16.39 21.79
CA SER A 223 5.77 17.21 22.19
C SER A 223 6.27 18.56 22.73
N PRO A 224 5.61 19.69 22.40
CA PRO A 224 5.97 21.01 22.91
C PRO A 224 5.84 21.11 24.43
#